data_AF-A0A2M8PM60-F1
#
_entry.id   AF-A0A2M8PM60-F1
#
_cell.length_a   1.000
_cell.length_b   1.000
_cell.length_c   1.000
_cell.angle_alpha   90.00
_cell.angle_beta   90.00
_cell.angle_gamma   90.00
#
_symmetry.space_group_name_H-M   'P 1'
#
loop_
_entity.id
_entity.type
_entity.pdbx_description
1 polymer ?
#
loop_
_entity_poly.entity_id
_entity_poly.type
_entity_poly.pdbx_seq_one_letter_code
_entity_poly.pdbx_strand_id
1 'polypeptide(L)'
;SRWEGARAYWQDGLNPYSDAASLSIQERIYGRAVVEGEDPGFFAYPFYTVFFVGPLVTVSYAWASAIWMVILEVSLIAALFLLMNLLNWKPCPWLLTLMLVWTLLFYFSARGLILGQPGHLVY
;
A
#
# COMPACT_ATOMS: atom_id res chain seq x y z
N SER A 1 9.87 -5.13 2.83
CA SER A 1 8.48 -5.02 2.39
C SER A 1 7.60 -4.74 3.61
N ARG A 2 6.64 -3.81 3.52
CA ARG A 2 5.76 -3.40 4.64
C ARG A 2 5.03 -4.58 5.27
N TRP A 3 4.45 -5.41 4.42
CA TRP A 3 3.67 -6.57 4.82
C TRP A 3 4.51 -7.60 5.57
N GLU A 4 5.73 -7.90 5.11
CA GLU A 4 6.58 -8.89 5.78
C GLU A 4 7.05 -8.40 7.15
N GLY A 5 7.41 -7.12 7.29
CA GLY A 5 7.76 -6.57 8.61
C GLY A 5 6.58 -6.59 9.59
N ALA A 6 5.37 -6.29 9.12
CA ALA A 6 4.15 -6.42 9.94
C ALA A 6 3.84 -7.89 10.27
N ARG A 7 4.01 -8.81 9.32
CA ARG A 7 3.83 -10.25 9.53
C ARG A 7 4.81 -10.77 10.58
N ALA A 8 6.09 -10.44 10.47
CA ALA A 8 7.13 -10.83 11.43
C ALA A 8 6.80 -10.36 12.84
N TYR A 9 6.22 -9.16 12.98
CA TYR A 9 5.74 -8.66 14.27
C TYR A 9 4.52 -9.44 14.80
N TRP A 10 3.47 -9.60 14.00
CA TRP A 10 2.21 -10.19 14.46
C TRP A 10 2.21 -11.72 14.57
N GLN A 11 2.94 -12.41 13.70
CA GLN A 11 2.98 -13.88 13.66
C GLN A 11 4.19 -14.45 14.39
N ASP A 12 5.36 -13.83 14.21
CA ASP A 12 6.63 -14.38 14.71
C ASP A 12 7.08 -13.68 16.02
N GLY A 13 6.37 -12.63 16.47
CA GLY A 13 6.67 -11.89 17.70
C GLY A 13 7.96 -11.06 17.63
N LEU A 14 8.47 -10.80 16.42
CA LEU A 14 9.73 -10.10 16.21
C LEU A 14 9.57 -8.58 16.24
N ASN A 15 10.60 -7.87 16.68
CA ASN A 15 10.67 -6.43 16.45
C ASN A 15 10.82 -6.17 14.92
N PRO A 16 9.93 -5.40 14.27
CA PRO A 16 9.99 -5.15 12.83
C PRO A 16 11.26 -4.42 12.37
N TYR A 17 11.98 -3.77 13.30
CA TYR A 17 13.25 -3.10 13.06
C TYR A 17 14.47 -3.95 13.40
N SER A 18 14.29 -5.23 13.75
CA SER A 18 15.40 -6.15 14.05
C SER A 18 16.08 -6.67 12.79
N ASP A 19 17.32 -7.13 12.96
CA ASP A 19 18.07 -7.81 11.89
C ASP A 19 17.36 -9.08 11.41
N ALA A 20 16.71 -9.81 12.32
CA ALA A 20 15.93 -11.01 11.98
C ALA A 20 14.74 -10.68 11.07
N ALA A 21 13.96 -9.63 11.39
CA ALA A 21 12.86 -9.19 10.53
C ALA A 21 13.36 -8.64 9.19
N SER A 22 14.52 -7.97 9.19
CA SER A 22 15.16 -7.48 7.97
C SER A 22 15.60 -8.63 7.07
N LEU A 23 16.16 -9.71 7.64
CA LEU A 23 16.51 -10.92 6.89
C LEU A 23 15.27 -11.57 6.27
N SER A 24 14.16 -11.69 6.99
CA SER A 24 12.91 -12.23 6.43
C SER A 24 12.41 -11.40 5.24
N ILE A 25 12.52 -10.08 5.32
CA ILE A 25 12.22 -9.18 4.20
C ILE A 25 13.14 -9.44 3.01
N GLN A 26 14.44 -9.56 3.25
CA GLN A 26 15.44 -9.79 2.21
C GLN A 26 15.24 -11.15 1.54
N GLU A 27 15.02 -12.22 2.31
CA GLU A 27 14.69 -13.55 1.78
C GLU A 27 13.42 -13.52 0.92
N ARG A 28 12.41 -12.74 1.32
CA ARG A 28 11.18 -12.57 0.53
C ARG A 28 11.42 -11.87 -0.81
N ILE A 29 12.29 -10.87 -0.85
CA ILE A 29 12.54 -10.04 -2.05
C ILE A 29 13.60 -10.67 -2.95
N TYR A 30 14.72 -11.10 -2.37
CA TYR A 30 15.93 -11.54 -3.05
C TYR A 30 16.17 -13.05 -2.97
N GLY A 31 15.46 -13.78 -2.10
CA GLY A 31 15.73 -15.20 -1.84
C GLY A 31 16.99 -15.46 -1.01
N ARG A 32 17.65 -14.40 -0.53
CA ARG A 32 18.89 -14.43 0.24
C ARG A 32 19.08 -13.14 1.03
N ALA A 33 20.09 -13.11 1.89
CA ALA A 33 20.58 -11.87 2.49
C ALA A 33 21.03 -10.87 1.40
N VAL A 34 20.89 -9.60 1.73
CA VAL A 34 21.27 -8.47 0.86
C VAL A 34 22.79 -8.43 0.62
N VAL A 35 23.21 -8.04 -0.59
CA VAL A 35 24.61 -7.82 -0.96
C VAL A 35 24.88 -6.32 -1.13
N GLU A 36 26.15 -5.92 -1.03
CA GLU A 36 26.55 -4.51 -1.15
C GLU A 36 25.99 -3.85 -2.43
N GLY A 37 25.33 -2.70 -2.25
CA GLY A 37 24.69 -1.94 -3.32
C GLY A 37 23.20 -2.22 -3.55
N GLU A 38 22.61 -3.23 -2.91
CA GLU A 38 21.17 -3.52 -2.94
C GLU A 38 20.39 -2.75 -1.85
N ASP A 39 19.06 -2.67 -1.99
CA ASP A 39 18.21 -2.11 -0.93
C ASP A 39 18.32 -3.00 0.31
N PRO A 40 18.69 -2.44 1.48
CA PRO A 40 18.91 -3.21 2.69
C PRO A 40 17.66 -3.95 3.20
N GLY A 41 16.48 -3.68 2.66
CA GLY A 41 15.27 -4.42 2.98
C GLY A 41 14.74 -4.11 4.39
N PHE A 42 15.02 -2.92 4.92
CA PHE A 42 14.53 -2.53 6.23
C PHE A 42 13.01 -2.29 6.24
N PHE A 43 12.40 -2.43 7.42
CA PHE A 43 11.07 -1.89 7.66
C PHE A 43 11.15 -0.36 7.76
N ALA A 44 11.08 0.33 6.63
CA ALA A 44 11.27 1.78 6.52
C ALA A 44 10.03 2.63 6.90
N TYR A 45 9.09 2.09 7.68
CA TYR A 45 7.85 2.77 8.02
C TYR A 45 7.75 3.03 9.53
N PRO A 46 7.03 4.06 9.97
CA PRO A 46 6.73 4.26 11.39
C PRO A 46 6.01 3.05 11.99
N PHE A 47 6.25 2.78 13.27
CA PHE A 47 5.80 1.53 13.91
C PHE A 47 4.30 1.32 13.82
N TYR A 48 3.50 2.40 13.93
CA TYR A 48 2.05 2.32 13.85
C TYR A 48 1.53 1.66 12.55
N THR A 49 2.32 1.63 11.48
CA THR A 49 1.95 0.97 10.22
C THR A 49 1.76 -0.54 10.36
N VAL A 50 2.36 -1.19 11.37
CA VAL A 50 2.14 -2.62 11.62
C VAL A 50 0.70 -2.91 12.02
N PHE A 51 0.02 -2.00 12.72
CA PHE A 51 -1.40 -2.17 13.09
C PHE A 51 -2.31 -1.99 11.89
N PHE A 52 -1.96 -1.06 11.01
CA PHE A 52 -2.74 -0.78 9.81
C PHE A 52 -2.64 -1.91 8.78
N VAL A 53 -1.46 -2.53 8.65
CA VAL A 53 -1.26 -3.72 7.80
C VAL A 53 -1.64 -5.02 8.51
N GLY A 54 -1.76 -5.00 9.83
CA GLY A 54 -2.03 -6.16 10.69
C GLY A 54 -3.18 -7.05 10.21
N PRO A 55 -4.37 -6.53 9.86
CA PRO A 55 -5.46 -7.36 9.36
C PRO A 55 -5.12 -8.18 8.09
N LEU A 56 -4.15 -7.72 7.28
CA LEU A 56 -3.75 -8.37 6.03
C LEU A 56 -2.63 -9.40 6.20
N VAL A 57 -2.04 -9.53 7.40
CA VAL A 57 -0.92 -10.47 7.60
C VAL A 57 -1.36 -11.93 7.61
N THR A 58 -2.65 -12.19 7.87
CA THR A 58 -3.23 -13.55 7.97
C THR A 58 -3.40 -14.24 6.62
N VAL A 59 -3.40 -13.48 5.52
CA VAL A 59 -3.51 -13.99 4.15
C VAL A 59 -2.14 -14.03 3.48
N SER A 60 -1.99 -14.76 2.38
CA SER A 60 -0.72 -14.75 1.64
C SER A 60 -0.40 -13.36 1.08
N TYR A 61 0.88 -13.04 0.88
CA TYR A 61 1.30 -11.76 0.29
C TYR A 61 0.58 -11.42 -1.01
N ALA A 62 0.30 -12.41 -1.86
CA ALA A 62 -0.43 -12.20 -3.11
C ALA A 62 -1.85 -11.66 -2.85
N TRP A 63 -2.57 -12.25 -1.89
CA TRP A 63 -3.87 -11.77 -1.46
C TRP A 63 -3.78 -10.43 -0.74
N ALA A 64 -2.82 -10.25 0.17
CA ALA A 64 -2.60 -8.99 0.87
C ALA A 64 -2.36 -7.84 -0.11
N SER A 65 -1.52 -8.06 -1.12
CA SER A 65 -1.25 -7.08 -2.18
C SER A 65 -2.49 -6.80 -3.02
N ALA A 66 -3.26 -7.82 -3.42
CA ALA A 66 -4.49 -7.63 -4.20
C ALA A 66 -5.54 -6.82 -3.42
N ILE A 67 -5.78 -7.18 -2.16
CA ILE A 67 -6.70 -6.44 -1.28
C ILE A 67 -6.22 -4.99 -1.11
N TRP A 68 -4.92 -4.80 -0.89
CA TRP A 68 -4.32 -3.48 -0.74
C TRP A 68 -4.53 -2.60 -1.99
N MET A 69 -4.33 -3.15 -3.18
CA MET A 69 -4.58 -2.44 -4.44
C MET A 69 -6.05 -2.01 -4.56
N VAL A 70 -6.99 -2.90 -4.27
CA VAL A 70 -8.43 -2.59 -4.30
C VAL A 70 -8.79 -1.50 -3.30
N ILE A 71 -8.22 -1.53 -2.08
CA ILE A 71 -8.44 -0.48 -1.07
C ILE A 71 -8.02 0.89 -1.61
N LEU A 72 -6.85 0.98 -2.26
CA LEU A 72 -6.37 2.24 -2.82
C LEU A 72 -7.25 2.75 -3.97
N GLU A 73 -7.68 1.87 -4.88
CA GLU A 73 -8.58 2.22 -5.98
C GLU A 73 -9.93 2.72 -5.48
N VAL A 74 -10.54 1.98 -4.54
CA VAL A 74 -11.80 2.37 -3.91
C VAL A 74 -11.66 3.70 -3.17
N SER A 75 -10.54 3.93 -2.48
CA SER A 75 -10.31 5.19 -1.75
C SER A 75 -10.20 6.38 -2.71
N LEU A 76 -9.51 6.23 -3.85
CA LEU A 76 -9.44 7.29 -4.87
C LEU A 76 -10.81 7.59 -5.47
N ILE A 77 -11.57 6.55 -5.81
CA ILE A 77 -12.94 6.71 -6.34
C ILE A 77 -13.84 7.37 -5.29
N ALA A 78 -13.79 6.92 -4.04
CA ALA A 78 -14.55 7.50 -2.94
C ALA A 78 -14.18 8.97 -2.72
N ALA A 79 -12.90 9.33 -2.75
CA ALA A 79 -12.44 10.71 -2.64
C ALA A 79 -13.02 11.60 -3.75
N LEU A 80 -13.06 11.12 -4.99
CA LEU A 80 -13.70 11.83 -6.10
C LEU A 80 -15.20 12.10 -5.81
N PHE A 81 -15.93 11.08 -5.33
CA PHE A 81 -17.34 11.24 -4.95
C PHE A 81 -17.52 12.20 -3.76
N LEU A 82 -16.66 12.13 -2.75
CA LEU A 82 -16.69 13.04 -1.61
C LEU A 82 -16.43 14.49 -2.04
N LEU A 83 -15.50 14.73 -2.97
CA LEU A 83 -15.23 16.06 -3.52
C LEU A 83 -16.45 16.62 -4.29
N MET A 84 -17.11 15.79 -5.11
CA MET A 84 -18.34 16.21 -5.80
C MET A 84 -19.46 16.53 -4.83
N ASN A 85 -19.63 15.72 -3.79
CA ASN A 85 -20.62 15.96 -2.73
C ASN A 85 -20.31 17.25 -1.95
N LEU A 86 -19.05 17.47 -1.58
CA LEU A 86 -18.59 18.67 -0.88
C LEU A 86 -18.86 19.94 -1.70
N LEU A 87 -18.65 19.88 -3.02
CA LEU A 87 -18.89 20.98 -3.95
C LEU A 87 -20.35 21.08 -4.42
N ASN A 88 -21.24 20.20 -3.94
CA ASN A 88 -22.62 20.05 -4.43
C ASN A 88 -22.72 19.94 -5.96
N TRP A 89 -21.69 19.39 -6.60
CA TRP A 89 -21.60 19.32 -8.04
C TRP A 89 -22.09 17.97 -8.56
N LYS A 90 -22.94 18.01 -9.57
CA LYS A 90 -23.54 16.83 -10.21
C LYS A 90 -23.15 16.83 -11.69
N PRO A 91 -21.99 16.26 -12.06
CA PRO A 91 -21.60 16.16 -13.46
C PRO A 91 -22.58 15.28 -14.23
N CYS A 92 -22.71 15.52 -15.52
CA CYS A 92 -23.41 14.61 -16.41
C CYS A 92 -22.67 13.26 -16.52
N PRO A 93 -23.36 12.15 -16.84
CA PRO A 93 -22.77 10.81 -16.74
C PRO A 93 -21.48 10.60 -17.55
N TRP A 94 -21.37 11.20 -18.74
CA TRP A 94 -20.15 11.06 -19.55
C TRP A 94 -18.95 11.76 -18.92
N LEU A 95 -19.17 12.92 -18.29
CA LEU A 95 -18.11 13.68 -17.62
C LEU A 95 -17.66 12.93 -16.37
N LEU A 96 -18.60 12.32 -15.63
CA LEU A 96 -18.26 11.44 -14.51
C LEU A 96 -17.36 10.29 -14.95
N THR A 97 -17.69 9.61 -16.05
CA THR A 97 -16.85 8.53 -16.60
C THR A 97 -15.46 9.04 -16.97
N LEU A 98 -15.38 10.18 -17.64
CA LEU A 98 -14.09 10.80 -17.99
C LEU A 98 -13.27 11.13 -16.74
N MET A 99 -13.91 11.67 -15.71
CA MET A 99 -13.27 12.00 -14.43
C MET A 99 -12.80 10.76 -13.67
N LEU A 100 -13.55 9.66 -13.68
CA LEU A 100 -13.14 8.40 -13.08
C LEU A 100 -11.90 7.84 -13.78
N VAL A 101 -11.93 7.77 -15.12
CA VAL A 101 -10.79 7.33 -15.92
C VAL A 101 -9.59 8.24 -15.67
N TRP A 102 -9.79 9.55 -15.66
CA TRP A 102 -8.74 10.52 -15.36
C TRP A 102 -8.17 10.32 -13.97
N THR A 103 -9.01 10.18 -12.94
CA THR A 103 -8.58 10.01 -11.54
C THR A 103 -7.68 8.79 -11.35
N LEU A 104 -8.00 7.70 -12.04
CA LEU A 104 -7.21 6.45 -11.97
C LEU A 104 -5.94 6.51 -12.82
N LEU A 105 -6.02 7.07 -14.03
CA LEU A 105 -4.90 7.07 -14.99
C LEU A 105 -3.98 8.28 -14.87
N PHE A 106 -4.37 9.31 -14.12
CA PHE A 106 -3.54 10.47 -13.88
C PHE A 106 -2.21 10.04 -13.26
N TYR A 107 -1.11 10.56 -13.81
CA TYR A 107 0.24 10.06 -13.54
C TYR A 107 0.54 9.85 -12.04
N PHE A 108 0.17 10.80 -11.18
CA PHE A 108 0.42 10.71 -9.74
C PHE A 108 -0.40 9.60 -9.08
N SER A 109 -1.70 9.52 -9.40
CA SER A 109 -2.60 8.46 -8.93
C SER A 109 -2.13 7.09 -9.41
N ALA A 110 -1.93 6.93 -10.71
CA ALA A 110 -1.51 5.68 -11.33
C ALA A 110 -0.16 5.20 -10.78
N ARG A 111 0.83 6.08 -10.68
CA ARG A 111 2.15 5.74 -10.15
C ARG A 111 2.06 5.25 -8.71
N GLY A 112 1.34 5.95 -7.84
CA GLY A 112 1.23 5.50 -6.44
C GLY A 112 0.35 4.25 -6.29
N LEU A 113 -0.62 4.01 -7.18
CA LEU A 113 -1.36 2.74 -7.23
C LEU A 113 -0.43 1.58 -7.58
N ILE A 114 0.34 1.70 -8.67
CA ILE A 114 1.30 0.67 -9.09
C ILE A 114 2.33 0.36 -7.98
N LEU A 115 2.75 1.36 -7.22
CA LEU A 115 3.67 1.20 -6.10
C LEU A 115 2.99 0.73 -4.79
N GLY A 116 1.66 0.62 -4.78
CA GLY A 116 0.86 0.35 -3.59
C GLY A 116 1.14 1.34 -2.46
N GLN A 117 1.36 2.63 -2.78
CA GLN A 117 1.91 3.62 -1.86
C GLN A 117 0.84 4.08 -0.84
N PRO A 118 1.06 3.88 0.49
CA PRO A 118 0.12 4.31 1.52
C PRO A 118 -0.10 5.82 1.56
N GLY A 119 0.84 6.61 1.04
CA GLY A 119 0.70 8.06 0.92
C GLY A 119 -0.53 8.50 0.14
N HIS A 120 -1.09 7.65 -0.73
CA HIS A 120 -2.37 7.91 -1.41
C HIS A 120 -3.57 8.02 -0.47
N LEU A 121 -3.47 7.51 0.75
CA LEU A 121 -4.53 7.61 1.77
C LEU A 121 -4.34 8.80 2.71
N VAL A 122 -3.20 9.50 2.64
CA VAL A 122 -2.79 10.48 3.65
C VAL A 122 -2.51 11.85 3.03
N TYR A 123 -3.10 12.13 1.86
CA TYR A 123 -2.96 13.40 1.16
C TYR A 123 -4.29 14.15 1.03
#